data_AF-A0A7Z9MIE1-F1
#
_entry.id   AF-A0A7Z9MIE1-F1
#
_cell.length_a   1.000
_cell.length_b   1.000
_cell.length_c   1.000
_cell.angle_alpha   90.00
_cell.angle_beta   90.00
_cell.angle_gamma   90.00
#
_symmetry.space_group_name_H-M   'P 1'
#
loop_
_entity.id
_entity.type
_entity.pdbx_description
1 polymer ?
#
loop_
_entity_poly.entity_id
_entity_poly.type
_entity_poly.pdbx_seq_one_letter_code
_entity_poly.pdbx_strand_id
1 'polypeptide(L)'
;MSYKFYGSISFLYIAFFIAGCQSYEPAPLDIGSYRNDLENRLINIEPITEFANRVAASDGVPVQFDMHDGISPSEGEVIALFYNPELRMARLEASVALAKYETAGLWQDPVFGFDGAEI
;
A
#
# COMPACT_ATOMS: atom_id res chain seq x y z
N MET A 1 52.99 -18.39 22.85
CA MET A 1 52.25 -17.31 23.55
C MET A 1 50.90 -16.98 22.90
N SER A 2 50.63 -17.34 21.63
CA SER A 2 49.36 -17.02 20.94
C SER A 2 48.11 -17.78 21.44
N TYR A 3 48.23 -19.01 21.96
CA TYR A 3 47.06 -19.80 22.40
C TYR A 3 46.29 -19.19 23.59
N LYS A 4 46.96 -18.40 24.46
CA LYS A 4 46.30 -17.70 25.57
C LYS A 4 45.47 -16.49 25.11
N PHE A 5 45.86 -15.88 23.99
CA PHE A 5 45.15 -14.75 23.39
C PHE A 5 43.84 -15.21 22.72
N TYR A 6 43.87 -16.32 21.97
CA TYR A 6 42.68 -16.91 21.37
C TYR A 6 41.66 -17.42 22.40
N GLY A 7 42.12 -17.95 23.54
CA GLY A 7 41.23 -18.36 24.63
C GLY A 7 40.47 -17.20 25.28
N SER A 8 41.14 -16.05 25.50
CA SER A 8 40.48 -14.85 26.06
C SER A 8 39.49 -14.22 25.09
N ILE A 9 39.80 -14.21 23.79
CA ILE A 9 38.90 -13.68 22.75
C ILE A 9 37.63 -14.54 22.65
N SER A 10 37.78 -15.87 22.67
CA SER A 10 36.64 -16.81 22.65
C SER A 10 35.72 -16.64 23.88
N PHE A 11 36.30 -16.43 25.06
CA PHE A 11 35.53 -16.20 26.28
C PHE A 11 34.73 -14.89 26.25
N LEU A 12 35.29 -13.85 25.63
CA LEU A 12 34.63 -12.55 25.47
C LEU A 12 33.43 -12.65 24.50
N TYR A 13 33.55 -13.41 23.41
CA TYR A 13 32.44 -13.66 22.50
C TYR A 13 31.31 -14.45 23.18
N ILE A 14 31.63 -15.48 23.96
CA ILE A 14 30.63 -16.27 24.70
C ILE A 14 29.88 -15.39 25.71
N ALA A 15 30.57 -14.51 26.43
CA ALA A 15 29.92 -13.58 27.36
C ALA A 15 28.94 -12.62 26.66
N PHE A 16 29.25 -12.20 25.42
CA PHE A 16 28.40 -11.32 24.61
C PHE A 16 27.11 -12.03 24.16
N PHE A 17 27.17 -13.34 23.86
CA PHE A 17 25.99 -14.12 23.47
C PHE A 17 25.01 -14.36 24.63
N ILE A 18 25.48 -14.38 25.89
CA ILE A 18 24.63 -14.61 27.07
C ILE A 18 23.92 -13.32 27.52
N ALA A 19 24.50 -12.15 27.22
CA ALA A 19 23.88 -10.84 27.51
C ALA A 19 22.71 -10.47 26.58
N GLY A 20 22.43 -11.29 25.55
CA GLY A 20 21.30 -11.12 24.63
C GLY A 20 19.96 -11.63 25.15
N CYS A 21 19.90 -12.23 26.34
CA CYS A 21 18.64 -12.57 27.02
C CYS A 21 17.96 -11.29 27.52
N GLN A 22 17.42 -10.52 26.59
CA GLN A 22 16.54 -9.41 26.91
C GLN A 22 15.26 -10.01 27.51
N SER A 23 15.05 -9.77 28.80
CA SER A 23 13.84 -10.22 29.50
C SER A 23 12.65 -9.46 28.95
N TYR A 24 11.66 -10.18 28.42
CA TYR A 24 10.42 -9.57 27.99
C TYR A 24 9.61 -9.16 29.23
N GLU A 25 9.38 -7.87 29.38
CA GLU A 25 8.45 -7.35 30.38
C GLU A 25 7.12 -7.06 29.68
N PRO A 26 6.01 -7.72 30.07
CA PRO A 26 4.72 -7.45 29.47
C PRO A 26 4.33 -6.00 29.76
N ALA A 27 4.20 -5.20 28.71
CA ALA A 27 3.61 -3.86 28.75
C ALA A 27 2.13 -3.98 28.34
N PRO A 28 1.20 -4.26 29.29
CA PRO A 28 -0.21 -4.36 28.96
C PRO A 28 -0.71 -3.01 28.44
N LEU A 29 -1.58 -3.07 27.44
CA LEU A 29 -2.18 -1.88 26.86
C LEU A 29 -3.09 -1.21 27.91
N ASP A 30 -2.73 -0.01 28.35
CA ASP A 30 -3.56 0.78 29.26
C ASP A 30 -4.68 1.46 28.48
N ILE A 31 -5.81 0.77 28.43
CA ILE A 31 -7.03 1.25 27.75
C ILE A 31 -7.58 2.51 28.45
N GLY A 32 -7.38 2.65 29.76
CA GLY A 32 -7.94 3.74 30.55
C GLY A 32 -7.26 5.07 30.25
N SER A 33 -5.92 5.10 30.33
CA SER A 33 -5.16 6.30 29.95
C SER A 33 -5.34 6.65 28.48
N TYR A 34 -5.31 5.65 27.58
CA TYR A 34 -5.53 5.89 26.16
C TYR A 34 -6.90 6.51 25.86
N ARG A 35 -7.97 6.03 26.51
CA ARG A 35 -9.31 6.61 26.36
C ARG A 35 -9.38 8.04 26.90
N ASN A 36 -8.80 8.30 28.06
CA ASN A 36 -8.74 9.66 28.62
C ASN A 36 -7.94 10.59 27.69
N ASP A 37 -6.82 10.14 27.15
CA ASP A 37 -6.01 10.90 26.19
C ASP A 37 -6.79 11.17 24.90
N LEU A 38 -7.55 10.19 24.41
CA LEU A 38 -8.42 10.37 23.24
C LEU A 38 -9.56 11.37 23.50
N GLU A 39 -10.20 11.30 24.66
CA GLU A 39 -11.27 12.21 25.06
C GLU A 39 -10.74 13.64 25.29
N ASN A 40 -9.51 13.78 25.79
CA ASN A 40 -8.83 15.06 25.98
C ASN A 40 -8.19 15.61 24.69
N ARG A 41 -8.08 14.79 23.63
CA ARG A 41 -7.68 15.28 22.30
C ARG A 41 -8.83 16.11 21.73
N LEU A 42 -8.79 17.40 22.04
CA LEU A 42 -9.56 18.44 21.37
C LEU A 42 -9.10 18.53 19.91
N ILE A 43 -9.68 17.67 19.07
CA ILE A 43 -9.77 17.94 17.66
C ILE A 43 -11.00 18.86 17.54
N ASN A 44 -10.78 20.10 17.12
CA ASN A 44 -11.89 20.99 16.74
C ASN A 44 -12.47 20.47 15.42
N ILE A 45 -13.19 19.35 15.50
CA ILE A 45 -13.88 18.70 14.39
C ILE A 45 -15.33 19.12 14.44
N GLU A 46 -15.84 19.39 13.25
CA GLU A 46 -17.26 19.58 13.02
C GLU A 46 -18.07 18.37 13.54
N PRO A 47 -19.21 18.60 14.23
CA PRO A 47 -20.14 17.54 14.57
C PRO A 47 -20.60 16.76 13.34
N ILE A 48 -20.68 15.43 13.45
CA ILE A 48 -21.08 14.53 12.35
C ILE A 48 -22.43 14.93 11.72
N THR A 49 -23.34 15.50 12.51
CA THR A 49 -24.66 15.96 12.05
C THR A 49 -24.58 17.21 11.19
N GLU A 50 -23.67 18.14 11.52
CA GLU A 50 -23.46 19.35 10.70
C GLU A 50 -22.80 18.97 9.37
N PHE A 51 -21.82 18.06 9.42
CA PHE A 51 -21.18 17.50 8.23
C PHE A 51 -22.20 16.84 7.31
N ALA A 52 -23.04 15.93 7.85
CA ALA A 52 -24.05 15.23 7.07
C ALA A 52 -25.07 16.19 6.44
N ASN A 53 -25.46 17.25 7.15
CA ASN A 53 -26.37 18.27 6.62
C ASN A 53 -25.72 19.07 5.47
N ARG A 54 -24.42 19.43 5.58
CA ARG A 54 -23.70 20.12 4.49
C ARG A 54 -23.62 19.23 3.25
N VAL A 55 -23.25 17.97 3.41
CA VAL A 55 -23.16 17.01 2.29
C VAL A 55 -24.53 16.80 1.64
N ALA A 56 -25.59 16.70 2.44
CA ALA A 56 -26.95 16.55 1.92
C ALA A 56 -27.48 17.81 1.21
N ALA A 57 -26.99 19.00 1.57
CA ALA A 57 -27.35 20.26 0.91
C ALA A 57 -26.56 20.52 -0.38
N SER A 58 -25.47 19.78 -0.60
CA SER A 58 -24.65 19.83 -1.81
C SER A 58 -25.30 19.01 -2.93
N ASP A 59 -26.29 19.58 -3.60
CA ASP A 59 -26.86 19.00 -4.83
C ASP A 59 -26.00 19.38 -6.05
N GLY A 60 -25.37 18.39 -6.69
CA GLY A 60 -24.71 18.55 -7.99
C GLY A 60 -23.41 17.76 -8.12
N VAL A 61 -22.94 17.62 -9.36
CA VAL A 61 -21.59 17.12 -9.65
C VAL A 61 -20.60 18.28 -9.42
N PRO A 62 -19.63 18.16 -8.50
CA PRO A 62 -18.66 19.20 -8.26
C PRO A 62 -17.84 19.44 -9.52
N VAL A 63 -17.66 20.72 -9.86
CA VAL A 63 -16.88 21.15 -11.04
C VAL A 63 -15.39 20.82 -10.85
N GLN A 64 -14.94 20.73 -9.59
CA GLN A 64 -13.56 20.47 -9.22
C GLN A 64 -13.53 19.48 -8.05
N PHE A 65 -12.64 18.48 -8.15
CA PHE A 65 -12.41 17.51 -7.09
C PHE A 65 -11.62 18.17 -5.95
N ASP A 66 -12.18 18.19 -4.75
CA ASP A 66 -11.54 18.68 -3.53
C ASP A 66 -11.55 17.56 -2.48
N MET A 67 -10.44 17.41 -1.73
CA MET A 67 -10.32 16.42 -0.66
C MET A 67 -10.35 17.07 0.72
N HIS A 68 -10.35 18.40 0.80
CA HIS A 68 -10.30 19.14 2.04
C HIS A 68 -11.64 19.21 2.77
N ASP A 69 -12.76 19.07 2.06
CA ASP A 69 -14.13 19.17 2.59
C ASP A 69 -14.82 17.81 2.83
N GLY A 70 -14.15 16.72 2.48
CA GLY A 70 -14.66 15.35 2.57
C GLY A 70 -14.64 14.67 1.21
N ILE A 71 -15.42 13.60 1.05
CA ILE A 71 -15.68 13.01 -0.25
C ILE A 71 -17.18 13.08 -0.47
N SER A 72 -17.61 13.85 -1.47
CA SER A 72 -19.01 13.87 -1.89
C SER A 72 -19.39 12.55 -2.59
N PRO A 73 -20.69 12.19 -2.68
CA PRO A 73 -21.13 11.01 -3.41
C PRO A 73 -20.66 10.98 -4.87
N SER A 74 -20.67 12.12 -5.54
CA SER A 74 -20.20 12.31 -6.93
C SER A 74 -18.69 12.12 -7.09
N GLU A 75 -17.88 12.62 -6.15
CA GLU A 75 -16.44 12.37 -6.16
C GLU A 75 -16.13 10.90 -5.84
N GLY A 76 -16.90 10.31 -4.93
CA GLY A 76 -16.89 8.89 -4.62
C GLY A 76 -17.14 8.01 -5.85
N GLU A 77 -18.03 8.42 -6.75
CA GLU A 77 -18.25 7.72 -8.02
C GLU A 77 -16.99 7.70 -8.90
N VAL A 78 -16.29 8.83 -9.04
CA VAL A 78 -15.05 8.91 -9.82
C VAL A 78 -13.96 8.03 -9.21
N ILE A 79 -13.81 8.07 -7.88
CA ILE A 79 -12.87 7.21 -7.15
C ILE A 79 -13.23 5.74 -7.37
N ALA A 80 -14.51 5.37 -7.25
CA ALA A 80 -14.99 4.02 -7.48
C ALA A 80 -14.68 3.57 -8.92
N LEU A 81 -14.96 4.38 -9.93
CA LEU A 81 -14.62 4.08 -11.31
C LEU A 81 -13.12 3.81 -11.48
N PHE A 82 -12.25 4.64 -10.90
CA PHE A 82 -10.80 4.50 -11.07
C PHE A 82 -10.22 3.27 -10.36
N TYR A 83 -10.66 3.03 -9.12
CA TYR A 83 -10.10 1.99 -8.25
C TYR A 83 -10.86 0.66 -8.25
N ASN A 84 -12.02 0.57 -8.92
CA ASN A 84 -12.74 -0.69 -9.05
C ASN A 84 -11.85 -1.74 -9.78
N PRO A 85 -11.58 -2.89 -9.14
CA PRO A 85 -10.67 -3.89 -9.67
C PRO A 85 -11.19 -4.57 -10.95
N GLU A 86 -12.50 -4.78 -11.06
CA GLU A 86 -13.12 -5.38 -12.25
C GLU A 86 -13.00 -4.43 -13.44
N LEU A 87 -13.27 -3.14 -13.24
CA LEU A 87 -13.08 -2.13 -14.28
C LEU A 87 -11.61 -1.99 -14.69
N ARG A 88 -10.67 -2.17 -13.76
CA ARG A 88 -9.24 -2.19 -14.08
C ARG A 88 -8.89 -3.39 -14.96
N MET A 89 -9.40 -4.58 -14.64
CA MET A 89 -9.21 -5.77 -15.48
C MET A 89 -9.79 -5.59 -16.87
N ALA A 90 -11.02 -5.06 -16.97
CA ALA A 90 -11.67 -4.80 -18.24
C ALA A 90 -10.87 -3.81 -19.13
N ARG A 91 -10.27 -2.77 -18.55
CA ARG A 91 -9.37 -1.84 -19.29
C ARG A 91 -8.11 -2.53 -19.78
N LEU A 92 -7.52 -3.41 -18.97
CA LEU A 92 -6.34 -4.17 -19.38
C LEU A 92 -6.66 -5.07 -20.57
N GLU A 93 -7.78 -5.81 -20.52
CA GLU A 93 -8.23 -6.64 -21.64
C GLU A 93 -8.51 -5.82 -22.90
N ALA A 94 -9.19 -4.68 -22.77
CA ALA A 94 -9.43 -3.77 -23.88
C ALA A 94 -8.13 -3.23 -24.49
N SER A 95 -7.13 -2.90 -23.65
CA SER A 95 -5.82 -2.44 -24.12
C SER A 95 -5.03 -3.53 -24.85
N VAL A 96 -5.17 -4.81 -24.44
CA VAL A 96 -4.61 -5.96 -25.16
C VAL A 96 -5.28 -6.10 -26.54
N ALA A 97 -6.60 -5.91 -26.62
CA ALA A 97 -7.30 -5.90 -27.90
C ALA A 97 -6.82 -4.76 -28.82
N LEU A 98 -6.57 -3.57 -28.26
CA LEU A 98 -5.98 -2.44 -28.99
C LEU A 98 -4.56 -2.73 -29.47
N ALA A 99 -3.69 -3.31 -28.63
CA ALA A 99 -2.33 -3.69 -29.03
C ALA A 99 -2.32 -4.73 -30.16
N LYS A 100 -3.32 -5.63 -30.19
CA LYS A 100 -3.50 -6.60 -31.27
C LYS A 100 -4.17 -6.01 -32.50
N TYR A 101 -4.79 -4.83 -32.43
CA TYR A 101 -5.47 -4.21 -33.57
C TYR A 101 -4.52 -3.99 -34.75
N GLU A 102 -3.31 -3.48 -34.48
CA GLU A 102 -2.33 -3.17 -35.52
C GLU A 102 -1.79 -4.41 -36.24
N THR A 103 -1.83 -5.58 -35.58
CA THR A 103 -1.30 -6.84 -36.11
C THR A 103 -2.38 -7.86 -36.42
N ALA A 104 -3.65 -7.55 -36.18
CA ALA A 104 -4.77 -8.44 -36.44
C ALA A 104 -4.90 -8.71 -37.95
N GLY A 105 -4.81 -9.98 -38.33
CA GLY A 105 -4.92 -10.42 -39.73
C GLY A 105 -3.63 -10.37 -40.53
N LEU A 106 -2.52 -9.87 -39.96
CA LEU A 106 -1.20 -10.07 -40.54
C LEU A 106 -0.76 -11.53 -40.33
N TRP A 107 -0.19 -12.13 -41.37
CA TRP A 107 0.53 -13.39 -41.22
C TRP A 107 1.81 -13.16 -40.44
N GLN A 108 2.29 -14.17 -39.71
CA GLN A 108 3.59 -14.07 -39.07
C GLN A 108 4.66 -13.86 -40.14
N ASP A 109 5.47 -12.82 -39.97
CA ASP A 109 6.57 -12.55 -40.88
C ASP A 109 7.52 -13.75 -40.90
N PRO A 110 7.98 -14.19 -42.08
CA PRO A 110 8.97 -15.25 -42.17
C PRO A 110 10.26 -14.80 -41.48
N VAL A 111 10.69 -15.58 -40.49
CA VAL A 111 11.93 -15.33 -39.77
C VAL A 111 13.06 -16.04 -40.51
N PHE A 112 14.08 -15.29 -40.94
CA PHE A 112 15.30 -15.90 -41.45
C PHE A 112 16.07 -16.53 -40.28
N GLY A 113 16.01 -17.85 -40.18
CA GLY A 113 16.81 -18.65 -39.24
C GLY A 113 17.98 -19.31 -39.97
N PHE A 114 19.17 -19.24 -39.38
CA PHE A 114 20.31 -20.06 -39.79
C PHE A 114 20.46 -21.19 -38.77
N ASP A 115 20.25 -22.44 -39.19
CA ASP A 115 20.54 -23.61 -38.37
C ASP A 115 21.96 -24.11 -38.67
N GLY A 116 22.86 -23.88 -37.71
CA GLY A 116 24.26 -24.30 -37.82
C GLY A 116 24.48 -25.79 -37.54
N ALA A 117 23.44 -26.58 -37.28
CA ALA A 117 23.53 -28.03 -37.10
C ALA A 117 23.39 -28.83 -38.42
N GLU A 118 22.99 -28.18 -39.52
CA GLU A 118 22.84 -28.81 -40.85
C GLU A 118 24.03 -28.57 -41.79
N ILE A 119 25.18 -28.11 -41.27
CA ILE A 119 26.46 -27.97 -42.01
C ILE A 119 27.44 -29.10 -41.68
#